data_AF-A0A2W6RYJ2-F1
#
_entry.id   AF-A0A2W6RYJ2-F1
#
_cell.length_a   1.000
_cell.length_b   1.000
_cell.length_c   1.000
_cell.angle_alpha   90.00
_cell.angle_beta   90.00
_cell.angle_gamma   90.00
#
_symmetry.space_group_name_H-M   'P 1'
#
loop_
_entity.id
_entity.type
_entity.pdbx_description
1 polymer ?
#
loop_
_entity_poly.entity_id
_entity_poly.type
_entity_poly.pdbx_seq_one_letter_code
_entity_poly.pdbx_strand_id
1 'polypeptide(L)'
;MKRALIAAVLLLASCNSAPKPTPEPVVVFKEVRVPVAVPCNPDIGPEPAYVDTPEAIAMAPDIYARTVLLVAGRIQRIARDGVKTAALDECRQRPDLPPKPG
;
A
#
# COMPACT_ATOMS: atom_id res chain seq x y z
N MET A 1 -59.89 -17.88 53.08
CA MET A 1 -58.50 -18.18 52.65
C MET A 1 -58.36 -18.49 51.16
N LYS A 2 -59.22 -19.33 50.53
CA LYS A 2 -59.13 -19.62 49.06
C LYS A 2 -59.20 -18.39 48.13
N ARG A 3 -59.99 -17.36 48.47
CA ARG A 3 -60.12 -16.15 47.64
C ARG A 3 -58.85 -15.26 47.62
N ALA A 4 -58.10 -15.23 48.73
CA ALA A 4 -56.85 -14.48 48.82
C ALA A 4 -55.73 -15.12 47.97
N LEU A 5 -55.74 -16.45 47.87
CA LEU A 5 -54.82 -17.21 47.02
C LEU A 5 -55.04 -16.92 45.53
N ILE A 6 -56.30 -16.81 45.09
CA ILE A 6 -56.64 -16.53 43.69
C ILE A 6 -56.22 -15.11 43.30
N ALA A 7 -56.44 -14.12 44.18
CA ALA A 7 -56.01 -12.74 43.94
C ALA A 7 -54.48 -12.61 43.86
N ALA A 8 -53.74 -13.36 44.69
CA ALA A 8 -52.28 -13.39 44.63
C ALA A 8 -51.77 -13.95 43.30
N VAL A 9 -52.35 -15.05 42.80
CA VAL A 9 -51.95 -15.64 41.51
C VAL A 9 -52.21 -14.71 40.32
N LEU A 10 -53.31 -13.95 40.35
CA LEU A 10 -53.62 -12.95 39.32
C LEU A 10 -52.65 -11.76 39.32
N LEU A 11 -52.16 -11.34 40.49
CA LEU A 11 -51.20 -10.25 40.62
C LEU A 11 -49.78 -10.65 40.17
N LEU A 12 -49.38 -11.91 40.31
CA LEU A 12 -48.08 -12.38 39.80
C LEU A 12 -48.05 -12.58 38.28
N ALA A 13 -49.19 -12.83 37.63
CA ALA A 13 -49.27 -13.02 36.18
C ALA A 13 -49.17 -11.70 35.37
N SER A 14 -49.31 -10.54 36.01
CA SER A 14 -49.35 -9.24 35.31
C SER A 14 -47.97 -8.64 34.99
N CYS A 15 -46.88 -9.21 35.52
CA CYS A 15 -45.52 -8.71 35.24
C CYS A 15 -44.94 -9.18 33.89
N ASN A 16 -45.58 -10.14 33.20
CA ASN A 16 -45.07 -10.67 31.93
C ASN A 16 -45.79 -10.11 30.68
N SER A 17 -46.78 -9.23 30.86
CA SER A 17 -47.59 -8.66 29.76
C SER A 17 -47.10 -7.28 29.29
N ALA A 18 -46.02 -6.74 29.85
CA ALA A 18 -45.40 -5.54 29.32
C ALA A 18 -44.68 -5.87 27.99
N PRO A 19 -45.01 -5.21 26.86
CA PRO A 19 -44.25 -5.34 25.64
C PRO A 19 -42.80 -4.99 25.93
N LYS A 20 -41.89 -5.96 25.75
CA LYS A 20 -40.46 -5.69 25.89
C LYS A 20 -40.10 -4.65 24.82
N PRO A 21 -39.55 -3.48 25.16
CA PRO A 21 -39.19 -2.49 24.16
C PRO A 21 -38.20 -3.16 23.21
N THR A 22 -38.55 -3.19 21.92
CA THR A 22 -37.67 -3.68 20.87
C THR A 22 -36.40 -2.83 20.93
N PRO A 23 -35.20 -3.42 21.13
CA PRO A 23 -33.98 -2.64 21.17
C PRO A 23 -33.88 -1.83 19.88
N GLU A 24 -33.66 -0.52 19.99
CA GLU A 24 -33.41 0.31 18.82
C GLU A 24 -32.14 -0.20 18.10
N PRO A 25 -32.15 -0.29 16.77
CA PRO A 25 -30.99 -0.74 16.03
C PRO A 25 -29.81 0.21 16.25
N VAL A 26 -28.70 -0.32 16.77
CA VAL A 26 -27.46 0.44 16.92
C VAL A 26 -26.76 0.52 15.56
N VAL A 27 -26.77 1.71 14.96
CA VAL A 27 -26.00 1.98 13.75
C VAL A 27 -24.53 2.11 14.13
N VAL A 28 -23.70 1.17 13.66
CA VAL A 28 -22.25 1.19 13.86
C VAL A 28 -21.57 1.62 12.56
N PHE A 29 -20.94 2.78 12.57
CA PHE A 29 -20.05 3.20 11.49
C PHE A 29 -18.73 2.45 11.61
N LYS A 30 -18.33 1.75 10.55
CA LYS A 30 -17.03 1.08 10.46
C LYS A 30 -16.21 1.71 9.36
N GLU A 31 -14.98 2.09 9.69
CA GLU A 31 -14.00 2.49 8.67
C GLU A 31 -13.49 1.25 7.93
N VAL A 32 -13.60 1.27 6.60
CA VAL A 32 -13.06 0.23 5.73
C VAL A 32 -11.89 0.81 4.96
N ARG A 33 -10.67 0.30 5.22
CA ARG A 33 -9.49 0.67 4.44
C ARG A 33 -9.49 -0.09 3.12
N VAL A 34 -9.73 0.61 2.03
CA VAL A 34 -9.60 0.07 0.67
C VAL A 34 -8.18 0.35 0.18
N PRO A 35 -7.42 -0.68 -0.26
CA PRO A 35 -6.12 -0.45 -0.85
C PRO A 35 -6.27 0.35 -2.16
N VAL A 36 -5.52 1.45 -2.28
CA VAL A 36 -5.47 2.28 -3.49
C VAL A 36 -4.13 2.02 -4.16
N ALA A 37 -4.18 1.70 -5.46
CA ALA A 37 -2.97 1.55 -6.26
C ALA A 37 -2.26 2.91 -6.34
N VAL A 38 -0.99 2.96 -5.90
CA VAL A 38 -0.12 4.13 -6.01
C VAL A 38 0.88 3.93 -7.15
N PRO A 39 1.31 5.00 -7.83
CA PRO A 39 2.39 4.90 -8.81
C PRO A 39 3.67 4.37 -8.15
N CYS A 40 4.33 3.39 -8.78
CA CYS A 40 5.63 2.93 -8.31
C CYS A 40 6.69 3.99 -8.63
N ASN A 41 7.43 4.43 -7.61
CA ASN A 41 8.51 5.39 -7.75
C ASN A 41 9.71 4.94 -6.89
N PRO A 42 10.52 3.99 -7.38
CA PRO A 42 11.63 3.43 -6.62
C PRO A 42 12.76 4.46 -6.50
N ASP A 43 13.32 4.58 -5.29
CA ASP A 43 14.54 5.36 -5.09
C ASP A 43 15.75 4.55 -5.55
N ILE A 44 16.33 4.96 -6.68
CA ILE A 44 17.51 4.33 -7.27
C ILE A 44 18.79 5.14 -7.00
N GLY A 45 18.74 6.14 -6.11
CA GLY A 45 19.85 7.01 -5.80
C GLY A 45 20.18 8.03 -6.92
N PRO A 46 21.16 8.91 -6.65
CA PRO A 46 21.52 10.00 -7.55
C PRO A 46 22.07 9.49 -8.89
N GLU A 47 22.03 10.34 -9.90
CA GLU A 47 22.65 10.04 -11.17
C GLU A 47 24.18 10.00 -11.03
N PRO A 48 24.88 8.99 -11.58
CA PRO A 48 26.33 8.92 -11.50
C PRO A 48 27.01 10.10 -12.18
N ALA A 49 28.12 10.56 -11.60
CA ALA A 49 29.04 11.47 -12.29
C ALA A 49 29.79 10.68 -13.38
N TYR A 50 29.30 10.76 -14.62
CA TYR A 50 29.91 10.06 -15.74
C TYR A 50 31.30 10.61 -16.05
N VAL A 51 32.27 9.71 -16.27
CA VAL A 51 33.67 10.10 -16.55
C VAL A 51 33.86 10.61 -17.98
N ASP A 52 32.94 10.30 -18.89
CA ASP A 52 33.00 10.64 -20.31
C ASP A 52 32.30 11.97 -20.63
N THR A 53 32.54 13.02 -19.83
CA THR A 53 31.92 14.32 -20.11
C THR A 53 32.41 14.89 -21.45
N PRO A 54 31.62 15.74 -22.13
CA PRO A 54 32.04 16.39 -23.37
C PRO A 54 33.38 17.12 -23.22
N GLU A 55 33.58 17.78 -22.08
CA GLU A 55 34.81 18.51 -21.75
C GLU A 55 35.98 17.56 -21.55
N ALA A 56 35.81 16.48 -20.79
CA ALA A 56 36.85 15.47 -20.58
C ALA A 56 37.27 14.81 -21.90
N ILE A 57 36.31 14.52 -22.78
CA ILE A 57 36.55 13.97 -24.12
C ILE A 57 37.31 14.97 -24.99
N ALA A 58 36.93 16.25 -24.95
CA ALA A 58 37.58 17.30 -25.74
C ALA A 58 39.01 17.61 -25.27
N MET A 59 39.28 17.47 -23.97
CA MET A 59 40.61 17.68 -23.37
C MET A 59 41.53 16.46 -23.47
N ALA A 60 41.07 15.35 -24.04
CA ALA A 60 41.89 14.14 -24.15
C ALA A 60 43.11 14.40 -25.06
N PRO A 61 44.34 14.01 -24.63
CA PRO A 61 45.57 14.33 -25.36
C PRO A 61 45.70 13.60 -26.70
N ASP A 62 45.02 12.46 -26.86
CA ASP A 62 45.03 11.64 -28.05
C ASP A 62 43.77 10.77 -28.17
N ILE A 63 43.66 10.03 -29.27
CA ILE A 63 42.54 9.12 -29.55
C ILE A 63 42.47 7.96 -28.55
N TYR A 64 43.62 7.51 -28.04
CA TYR A 64 43.64 6.41 -27.07
C TYR A 64 43.00 6.86 -25.75
N ALA A 65 43.44 7.98 -25.18
CA ALA A 65 42.87 8.56 -23.97
C ALA A 65 41.38 8.88 -24.14
N ARG A 66 40.99 9.41 -25.30
CA ARG A 66 39.58 9.64 -25.64
C ARG A 66 38.76 8.35 -25.64
N THR A 67 39.31 7.28 -26.20
CA THR A 67 38.63 5.98 -26.27
C THR A 67 38.49 5.35 -24.88
N VAL A 68 39.51 5.46 -24.03
CA VAL A 68 39.44 5.00 -22.64
C VAL A 68 38.29 5.68 -21.89
N LEU A 69 38.14 7.01 -22.01
CA LEU A 69 37.03 7.74 -21.40
C LEU A 69 35.67 7.22 -21.90
N LEU A 70 35.49 7.09 -23.21
CA LEU A 70 34.24 6.61 -23.81
C LEU A 70 33.88 5.18 -23.36
N VAL A 71 34.86 4.29 -23.28
CA VAL A 71 34.64 2.91 -22.81
C VAL A 71 34.27 2.91 -21.32
N ALA A 72 34.96 3.70 -20.50
CA ALA A 72 34.65 3.80 -19.08
C ALA A 72 33.24 4.37 -18.84
N GLY A 73 32.86 5.44 -19.56
CA GLY A 73 31.50 5.99 -19.51
C GLY A 73 30.44 4.99 -19.94
N ARG A 74 30.72 4.19 -20.98
CA ARG A 74 29.82 3.11 -21.42
C ARG A 74 29.59 2.06 -20.33
N ILE A 75 30.65 1.64 -19.63
CA ILE A 75 30.55 0.69 -18.52
C ILE A 75 29.68 1.26 -17.39
N GLN A 76 29.84 2.54 -17.06
CA GLN A 76 29.02 3.22 -16.06
C GLN A 76 27.53 3.25 -16.44
N ARG A 77 27.21 3.51 -17.71
CA ARG A 77 25.82 3.50 -18.21
C ARG A 77 25.21 2.10 -18.15
N ILE A 78 25.94 1.07 -18.58
CA ILE A 78 25.50 -0.33 -18.48
C ILE A 78 25.17 -0.69 -17.02
N ALA A 79 26.02 -0.29 -16.07
CA ALA A 79 25.77 -0.53 -14.65
C ALA A 79 24.51 0.21 -14.16
N ARG A 80 24.34 1.48 -14.53
CA ARG A 80 23.15 2.29 -14.18
C ARG A 80 21.87 1.71 -14.77
N ASP A 81 21.92 1.22 -16.01
CA ASP A 81 20.80 0.60 -16.69
C ASP A 81 20.38 -0.71 -16.02
N GLY A 82 21.35 -1.50 -15.52
CA GLY A 82 21.07 -2.69 -14.70
C GLY A 82 20.27 -2.35 -13.44
N VAL A 83 20.66 -1.31 -12.70
CA VAL A 83 19.93 -0.84 -11.51
C VAL A 83 18.53 -0.34 -11.87
N LYS A 84 18.42 0.49 -12.92
CA LYS A 84 17.12 1.00 -13.41
C LYS A 84 16.19 -0.15 -13.81
N THR A 85 16.72 -1.16 -14.50
CA THR A 85 15.94 -2.32 -14.95
C THR A 85 15.42 -3.12 -13.77
N ALA A 86 16.28 -3.44 -12.80
CA ALA A 86 15.87 -4.15 -11.58
C ALA A 86 14.77 -3.41 -10.80
N ALA A 87 14.90 -2.09 -10.64
CA ALA A 87 13.91 -1.27 -9.96
C ALA A 87 12.55 -1.25 -10.70
N LEU A 88 12.57 -1.19 -12.04
CA LEU A 88 11.36 -1.26 -12.84
C LEU A 88 10.72 -2.65 -12.83
N ASP A 89 11.52 -3.72 -12.73
CA ASP A 89 11.00 -5.08 -12.65
C ASP A 89 10.24 -5.33 -11.35
N GLU A 90 10.72 -4.77 -10.22
CA GLU A 90 9.99 -4.79 -8.95
C GLU A 90 8.64 -4.05 -9.08
N CYS A 91 8.64 -2.88 -9.71
CA CYS A 91 7.40 -2.13 -9.96
C CYS A 91 6.36 -2.86 -10.83
N ARG A 92 6.79 -3.79 -11.68
CA ARG A 92 5.90 -4.57 -12.56
C ARG A 92 5.24 -5.73 -11.82
N GLN A 93 5.76 -6.14 -10.66
CA GLN A 93 5.14 -7.19 -9.87
C GLN A 93 3.79 -6.70 -9.35
N ARG A 94 2.74 -7.50 -9.56
CA ARG A 94 1.41 -7.17 -9.08
C ARG A 94 1.39 -7.35 -7.56
N PRO A 95 1.04 -6.34 -6.76
CA PRO A 95 0.85 -6.56 -5.33
C PRO A 95 -0.31 -7.52 -5.12
N ASP A 96 -0.16 -8.43 -4.15
CA ASP A 96 -1.20 -9.36 -3.71
C ASP A 96 -2.35 -8.58 -3.08
N LEU A 97 -3.26 -8.08 -3.91
CA LEU A 97 -4.43 -7.35 -3.42
C LEU A 97 -5.47 -8.34 -2.89
N PRO A 98 -5.98 -8.14 -1.66
CA PRO A 98 -7.10 -8.95 -1.17
C PRO A 98 -8.32 -8.78 -2.09
N PRO A 99 -9.15 -9.83 -2.23
CA PRO A 99 -10.32 -9.78 -3.11
C PRO A 99 -11.24 -8.62 -2.73
N LYS A 100 -11.72 -7.91 -3.75
CA LYS A 100 -12.66 -6.78 -3.58
C LYS A 100 -13.94 -7.31 -2.91
N PRO A 101 -14.40 -6.74 -1.79
CA PRO A 101 -15.70 -7.11 -1.23
C PRO A 101 -16.79 -6.71 -2.22
N GLY A 102 -17.63 -7.68 -2.57
CA GLY A 102 -18.78 -7.53 -3.46
C GLY A 102 -19.97 -6.83 -2.82
#